data_AF-A0A5D2BEG3-F1
#
_entry.id   AF-A0A5D2BEG3-F1
#
_cell.length_a   1.000
_cell.length_b   1.000
_cell.length_c   1.000
_cell.angle_alpha   90.00
_cell.angle_beta   90.00
_cell.angle_gamma   90.00
#
_symmetry.space_group_name_H-M   'P 1'
#
loop_
_entity.id
_entity.type
_entity.pdbx_description
1 polymer ?
#
loop_
_entity_poly.entity_id
_entity_poly.type
_entity_poly.pdbx_seq_one_letter_code
_entity_poly.pdbx_strand_id
1 'polypeptide(L)'
;MSQIDDSMRNQIAALLRVINFTRTFREDTVPCEIEEGLFLGSIAAANNIDALKSLNITHILTVASSLKPVHTNDFVYKVIPGGGVLVHCFVGKSRSVTIVVAYLMKKHGMSLSQALEHVRSKRPLASPNPGFIQQLKEFEKSLQEPTKNK
;
A
#
# COMPACT_ATOMS: atom_id res chain seq x y z
N MET A 1 -0.85 -12.65 -39.25
CA MET A 1 -1.05 -11.24 -38.83
C MET A 1 -1.61 -11.19 -37.40
N SER A 2 -0.90 -11.73 -36.39
CA SER A 2 -1.44 -11.82 -35.01
C SER A 2 -0.43 -11.50 -33.90
N GLN A 3 0.85 -11.80 -34.05
CA GLN A 3 1.84 -11.51 -32.99
C GLN A 3 2.37 -10.07 -32.99
N ILE A 4 2.50 -9.45 -34.17
CA ILE A 4 3.01 -8.07 -34.30
C ILE A 4 2.00 -7.07 -33.73
N ASP A 5 0.72 -7.36 -33.89
CA ASP A 5 -0.40 -6.53 -33.46
C ASP A 5 -0.59 -6.54 -31.93
N ASP A 6 -0.38 -7.70 -31.28
CA ASP A 6 -0.36 -7.79 -29.81
C ASP A 6 0.86 -7.13 -29.17
N SER A 7 2.04 -7.26 -29.80
CA SER A 7 3.25 -6.58 -29.36
C SER A 7 3.10 -5.05 -29.44
N MET A 8 2.55 -4.55 -30.54
CA MET A 8 2.28 -3.12 -30.72
C MET A 8 1.21 -2.62 -29.75
N ARG A 9 0.11 -3.36 -29.52
CA ARG A 9 -0.89 -3.04 -28.50
C ARG A 9 -0.29 -2.95 -27.10
N ASN A 10 0.57 -3.89 -26.73
CA ASN A 10 1.23 -3.89 -25.42
C ASN A 10 2.20 -2.72 -25.26
N GLN A 11 2.95 -2.37 -26.32
CA GLN A 11 3.82 -1.20 -26.34
C GLN A 11 3.02 0.11 -26.24
N ILE A 12 1.91 0.22 -26.97
CA ILE A 12 0.99 1.37 -26.89
C ILE A 12 0.38 1.48 -25.48
N ALA A 13 -0.09 0.37 -24.91
CA ALA A 13 -0.63 0.35 -23.55
C ALA A 13 0.42 0.72 -22.50
N ALA A 14 1.67 0.27 -22.66
CA ALA A 14 2.78 0.66 -21.80
C ALA A 14 3.09 2.16 -21.93
N LEU A 15 3.13 2.68 -23.15
CA LEU A 15 3.34 4.10 -23.41
C LEU A 15 2.22 4.96 -22.82
N LEU A 16 0.96 4.53 -22.98
CA LEU A 16 -0.20 5.20 -22.40
C LEU A 16 -0.19 5.18 -20.87
N ARG A 17 0.29 4.10 -20.24
CA ARG A 17 0.49 4.06 -18.78
C ARG A 17 1.53 5.08 -18.33
N VAL A 18 2.64 5.22 -19.05
CA VAL A 18 3.68 6.23 -18.75
C VAL A 18 3.15 7.66 -18.99
N ILE A 19 2.43 7.89 -20.09
CA ILE A 19 1.82 9.19 -20.39
C ILE A 19 0.76 9.55 -19.35
N ASN A 20 -0.12 8.62 -18.99
CA ASN A 20 -1.10 8.85 -17.93
C ASN A 20 -0.40 9.09 -16.60
N PHE A 21 0.61 8.30 -16.24
CA PHE A 21 1.39 8.47 -15.02
C PHE A 21 2.07 9.86 -14.95
N THR A 22 2.70 10.31 -16.03
CA THR A 22 3.36 11.63 -16.10
C THR A 22 2.36 12.78 -16.11
N ARG A 23 1.15 12.57 -16.64
CA ARG A 23 0.06 13.54 -16.61
C ARG A 23 -0.59 13.64 -15.23
N THR A 24 -0.75 12.52 -14.51
CA THR A 24 -1.22 12.50 -13.11
C THR A 24 -0.37 13.39 -12.21
N PHE A 25 0.95 13.44 -12.42
CA PHE A 25 1.85 14.31 -11.65
C PHE A 25 1.67 15.82 -11.92
N ARG A 26 1.09 16.23 -13.05
CA ARG A 26 0.88 17.66 -13.38
C ARG A 26 -0.42 18.23 -12.82
N GLU A 27 -1.37 17.39 -12.42
CA GLU A 27 -2.73 17.81 -12.03
C GLU A 27 -3.09 17.48 -10.56
N ASP A 28 -2.22 16.80 -9.80
CA ASP A 28 -2.45 16.43 -8.39
C ASP A 28 -2.24 17.60 -7.41
N THR A 29 -2.66 18.81 -7.80
CA THR A 29 -2.65 20.02 -6.98
C THR A 29 -4.02 20.37 -6.41
N VAL A 30 -5.07 19.62 -6.77
CA VAL A 30 -6.44 19.82 -6.30
C VAL A 30 -6.91 18.53 -5.62
N PRO A 31 -7.39 18.58 -4.36
CA PRO A 31 -7.96 17.41 -3.71
C PRO A 31 -9.17 16.85 -4.47
N CYS A 32 -9.23 15.53 -4.61
CA CYS A 32 -10.34 14.81 -5.22
C CYS A 32 -11.36 14.41 -4.14
N GLU A 33 -12.62 14.80 -4.30
CA GLU A 33 -13.70 14.38 -3.40
C GLU A 33 -14.07 12.92 -3.68
N ILE A 34 -14.10 12.09 -2.63
CA ILE A 34 -14.43 10.66 -2.70
C ILE A 34 -15.84 10.42 -2.18
N GLU A 35 -16.21 11.16 -1.14
CA GLU A 35 -17.54 11.17 -0.50
C GLU A 35 -17.74 12.57 0.10
N GLU A 36 -18.98 12.93 0.44
CA GLU A 36 -19.32 14.24 1.02
C GLU A 36 -18.40 14.60 2.19
N GLY A 37 -17.57 15.63 1.99
CA GLY A 37 -16.63 16.11 3.01
C GLY A 37 -15.36 15.26 3.19
N LEU A 38 -15.15 14.22 2.36
CA LEU A 38 -13.95 13.37 2.37
C LEU A 38 -13.17 13.52 1.06
N PHE A 39 -11.93 13.98 1.20
CA PHE A 39 -11.05 14.26 0.06
C PHE A 39 -9.76 13.45 0.13
N LEU A 40 -9.22 13.13 -1.05
CA LEU A 40 -7.91 12.49 -1.24
C LEU A 40 -7.03 13.39 -2.11
N GLY A 41 -5.77 13.59 -1.72
CA GLY A 41 -4.82 14.37 -2.53
C GLY A 41 -3.37 14.20 -2.07
N SER A 42 -2.43 14.65 -2.90
CA SER A 42 -1.01 14.65 -2.57
C SER A 42 -0.58 15.77 -1.62
N ILE A 43 0.73 15.84 -1.34
CA ILE A 43 1.36 16.99 -0.67
C ILE A 43 1.13 18.30 -1.45
N ALA A 44 1.10 18.26 -2.78
CA ALA A 44 0.89 19.45 -3.59
C ALA A 44 -0.56 19.95 -3.44
N ALA A 45 -1.53 19.04 -3.41
CA ALA A 45 -2.92 19.35 -3.09
C ALA A 45 -3.09 19.90 -1.66
N ALA A 46 -2.43 19.29 -0.68
CA ALA A 46 -2.45 19.76 0.72
C ALA A 46 -1.81 21.14 0.92
N ASN A 47 -0.94 21.58 0.01
CA ASN A 47 -0.32 22.90 0.05
C ASN A 47 -1.09 23.97 -0.74
N ASN A 48 -2.08 23.57 -1.55
CA ASN A 48 -2.88 24.48 -2.36
C ASN A 48 -4.03 25.07 -1.53
N ILE A 49 -3.76 26.18 -0.82
CA ILE A 49 -4.70 26.82 0.09
C ILE A 49 -6.00 27.26 -0.58
N ASP A 50 -5.94 27.73 -1.83
CA ASP A 50 -7.10 28.23 -2.56
C ASP A 50 -8.07 27.08 -2.88
N ALA A 51 -7.53 25.96 -3.36
CA ALA A 51 -8.32 24.76 -3.60
C ALA A 51 -8.97 24.24 -2.29
N LEU A 52 -8.19 24.14 -1.22
CA LEU A 52 -8.69 23.68 0.08
C LEU A 52 -9.82 24.56 0.61
N LYS A 53 -9.69 25.88 0.53
CA LYS A 53 -10.72 26.84 0.95
C LYS A 53 -11.95 26.77 0.06
N SER A 54 -11.79 26.67 -1.26
CA SER A 54 -12.90 26.56 -2.20
C SER A 54 -13.75 25.29 -2.01
N LEU A 55 -13.14 24.22 -1.49
CA LEU A 55 -13.79 22.94 -1.21
C LEU A 55 -14.29 22.84 0.25
N ASN A 56 -14.22 23.92 1.02
CA ASN A 56 -14.58 23.98 2.43
C ASN A 56 -13.89 22.92 3.31
N ILE A 57 -12.65 22.55 2.95
CA ILE A 57 -11.84 21.63 3.76
C ILE A 57 -11.41 22.37 5.03
N THR A 58 -11.54 21.73 6.20
CA THR A 58 -11.21 22.34 7.50
C THR A 58 -10.13 21.58 8.26
N HIS A 59 -9.95 20.29 7.94
CA HIS A 59 -9.02 19.39 8.61
C HIS A 59 -8.17 18.65 7.58
N ILE A 60 -6.88 18.48 7.87
CA ILE A 60 -5.94 17.77 7.01
C ILE A 60 -5.33 16.61 7.79
N LEU A 61 -5.48 15.39 7.26
CA LEU A 61 -4.86 14.19 7.80
C LEU A 61 -3.56 13.89 7.04
N THR A 62 -2.42 14.03 7.72
CA THR A 62 -1.11 13.70 7.14
C THR A 62 -0.66 12.34 7.63
N VAL A 63 -0.62 11.34 6.75
CA VAL A 63 -0.18 9.96 7.05
C VAL A 63 1.32 9.72 6.81
N ALA A 64 2.02 10.70 6.22
CA ALA A 64 3.46 10.66 6.01
C ALA A 64 4.17 11.49 7.09
N SER A 65 4.81 10.81 8.04
CA SER A 65 5.41 11.44 9.23
C SER A 65 6.55 12.41 8.96
N SER A 66 7.13 12.40 7.76
CA SER A 66 8.16 13.34 7.33
C SER A 66 7.61 14.69 6.88
N LEU A 67 6.30 14.79 6.64
CA LEU A 67 5.67 16.01 6.15
C LEU A 67 5.25 16.89 7.32
N LYS A 68 5.68 18.16 7.27
CA LYS A 68 5.31 19.18 8.25
C LYS A 68 4.06 19.92 7.79
N PRO A 69 3.08 20.16 8.69
CA PRO A 69 1.97 21.07 8.42
C PRO A 69 2.46 22.43 7.93
N VAL A 70 1.86 22.94 6.85
CA VAL A 70 2.29 24.20 6.22
C VAL A 70 1.39 25.37 6.64
N HIS A 71 0.07 25.16 6.68
CA HIS A 71 -0.94 26.20 6.92
C HIS A 71 -1.64 26.04 8.28
N THR A 72 -0.86 26.00 9.38
CA THR A 72 -1.35 25.61 10.71
C THR A 72 -2.35 26.57 11.35
N ASN A 73 -2.45 27.80 10.85
CA ASN A 73 -3.42 28.79 11.33
C ASN A 73 -4.78 28.65 10.65
N ASP A 74 -4.82 28.05 9.46
CA ASP A 74 -6.03 27.95 8.63
C ASP A 74 -6.72 26.59 8.77
N PHE A 75 -5.97 25.52 9.10
CA PHE A 75 -6.50 24.16 9.16
C PHE A 75 -6.02 23.40 10.38
N VAL A 76 -6.85 22.47 10.86
CA VAL A 76 -6.47 21.53 11.92
C VAL A 76 -5.78 20.33 11.29
N TYR A 77 -4.49 20.16 11.59
CA TYR A 77 -3.70 19.02 11.12
C TYR A 77 -3.75 17.89 12.13
N LYS A 78 -4.12 16.69 11.66
CA LYS A 78 -3.85 15.44 12.36
C LYS A 78 -2.71 14.75 11.64
N VAL A 79 -1.53 14.73 12.24
CA VAL A 79 -0.39 13.97 11.69
C VAL A 79 -0.39 12.61 12.35
N ILE A 80 -0.58 11.56 11.56
CA ILE A 80 -0.38 10.18 12.01
C ILE A 80 1.09 9.85 11.70
N PRO A 81 1.98 9.80 12.71
CA PRO A 81 3.34 9.34 12.48
C PRO A 81 3.31 7.90 11.95
N GLY A 82 4.38 7.45 11.29
CA GLY A 82 4.53 6.06 10.86
C GLY A 82 4.07 5.12 11.99
N GLY A 83 2.95 4.46 11.78
CA GLY A 83 2.15 3.87 12.84
C GLY A 83 2.19 2.36 12.84
N GLY A 84 1.73 1.76 13.94
CA GLY A 84 1.48 0.32 14.01
C GLY A 84 0.35 -0.07 13.06
N VAL A 85 0.59 -1.05 12.19
CA VAL A 85 -0.45 -1.63 11.33
C VAL A 85 -1.04 -2.85 12.02
N LEU A 86 -2.35 -2.83 12.29
CA LEU A 86 -3.08 -4.01 12.75
C LEU A 86 -3.50 -4.86 11.56
N VAL A 87 -2.96 -6.08 11.46
CA VAL A 87 -3.45 -7.09 10.53
C VAL A 87 -4.41 -8.01 11.29
N HIS A 88 -5.71 -7.91 11.01
CA HIS A 88 -6.73 -8.71 11.70
C HIS A 88 -7.51 -9.63 10.77
N CYS A 89 -8.14 -10.64 11.38
CA CYS A 89 -9.22 -11.41 10.78
C CYS A 89 -10.29 -11.57 11.87
N PHE A 90 -11.18 -12.57 11.78
CA PHE A 90 -12.25 -12.71 12.79
C PHE A 90 -11.71 -12.92 14.21
N VAL A 91 -10.71 -13.79 14.38
CA VAL A 91 -10.12 -14.14 15.70
C VAL A 91 -8.60 -13.90 15.77
N GLY A 92 -8.00 -13.39 14.68
CA GLY A 92 -6.56 -13.19 14.60
C GLY A 92 -5.73 -14.49 14.66
N LYS A 93 -6.27 -15.62 14.19
CA LYS A 93 -5.64 -16.96 14.31
C LYS A 93 -5.05 -17.49 13.01
N SER A 94 -5.78 -17.34 11.91
CA SER A 94 -5.48 -18.02 10.64
C SER A 94 -5.17 -17.03 9.52
N ARG A 95 -6.17 -16.43 8.87
CA ARG A 95 -6.00 -15.49 7.73
C ARG A 95 -4.98 -14.39 7.98
N SER A 96 -5.14 -13.62 9.05
CA SER A 96 -4.22 -12.53 9.37
C SER A 96 -2.81 -13.01 9.71
N VAL A 97 -2.70 -14.16 10.38
CA VAL A 97 -1.40 -14.77 10.68
C VAL A 97 -0.69 -15.19 9.39
N THR A 98 -1.41 -15.78 8.43
CA THR A 98 -0.86 -16.14 7.12
C THR A 98 -0.22 -14.92 6.43
N ILE A 99 -0.92 -13.78 6.41
CA ILE A 99 -0.41 -12.55 5.78
C ILE A 99 0.85 -12.04 6.50
N VAL A 100 0.84 -12.02 7.84
CA VAL A 100 2.00 -11.57 8.62
C VAL A 100 3.20 -12.51 8.42
N VAL A 101 2.98 -13.83 8.40
CA VAL A 101 4.04 -14.81 8.15
C VAL A 101 4.63 -14.62 6.75
N ALA A 102 3.80 -14.51 5.71
CA ALA A 102 4.28 -14.23 4.35
C ALA A 102 5.06 -12.90 4.26
N TYR A 103 4.60 -11.86 4.96
CA TYR A 103 5.31 -10.59 5.05
C TYR A 103 6.70 -10.77 5.66
N LEU A 104 6.81 -11.47 6.79
CA LEU A 104 8.08 -11.70 7.46
C LEU A 104 9.05 -12.52 6.59
N MET A 105 8.54 -13.56 5.92
CA MET A 105 9.32 -14.36 4.97
C MET A 105 9.90 -13.48 3.86
N LYS A 106 9.05 -12.68 3.20
CA LYS A 106 9.48 -11.83 2.07
C LYS A 106 10.39 -10.68 2.50
N LYS A 107 10.05 -9.99 3.61
CA LYS A 107 10.74 -8.76 4.02
C LYS A 107 12.05 -9.04 4.74
N HIS A 108 12.10 -10.10 5.54
CA HIS A 108 13.24 -10.42 6.41
C HIS A 108 13.99 -11.69 5.98
N GLY A 109 13.57 -12.34 4.87
CA GLY A 109 14.22 -13.56 4.39
C GLY A 109 14.06 -14.74 5.34
N MET A 110 13.06 -14.72 6.21
CA MET A 110 12.78 -15.83 7.13
C MET A 110 12.21 -17.03 6.36
N SER A 111 12.58 -18.24 6.77
CA SER A 111 11.83 -19.43 6.37
C SER A 111 10.40 -19.40 6.92
N LEU A 112 9.50 -20.21 6.37
CA LEU A 112 8.15 -20.39 6.89
C LEU A 112 8.19 -20.81 8.37
N SER A 113 9.08 -21.73 8.73
CA SER A 113 9.23 -22.18 10.12
C SER A 113 9.66 -21.03 11.04
N GLN A 114 10.70 -20.28 10.66
CA GLN A 114 11.21 -19.14 11.43
C GLN A 114 10.15 -18.04 11.59
N ALA A 115 9.48 -17.67 10.50
CA ALA A 115 8.46 -16.62 10.53
C ALA A 115 7.25 -17.03 11.39
N LEU A 116 6.78 -18.27 11.26
CA LEU A 116 5.65 -18.76 12.04
C LEU A 116 6.01 -18.92 13.53
N GLU A 117 7.22 -19.39 13.84
CA GLU A 117 7.72 -19.47 15.21
C GLU A 117 7.87 -18.07 15.83
N HIS A 118 8.40 -17.11 15.08
CA HIS A 118 8.49 -15.72 15.50
C HIS A 118 7.10 -15.16 15.86
N VAL A 119 6.10 -15.36 14.99
CA VAL A 119 4.72 -14.92 15.28
C VAL A 119 4.15 -15.64 16.50
N ARG A 120 4.37 -16.96 16.64
CA ARG A 120 3.90 -17.74 17.80
C ARG A 120 4.54 -17.31 19.12
N SER A 121 5.80 -16.86 19.10
CA SER A 121 6.47 -16.33 20.30
C SER A 121 5.77 -15.10 20.89
N LYS A 122 5.05 -14.34 20.06
CA LYS A 122 4.29 -13.15 20.47
C LYS A 122 2.78 -13.41 20.56
N ARG A 123 2.26 -14.36 19.77
CA ARG A 123 0.86 -14.78 19.75
C ARG A 123 0.75 -16.30 19.70
N PRO A 124 0.74 -16.99 20.86
CA PRO A 124 0.77 -18.46 20.92
C PRO A 124 -0.38 -19.16 20.17
N LEU A 125 -1.54 -18.49 20.04
CA LEU A 125 -2.70 -19.01 19.32
C LEU A 125 -2.55 -18.98 17.78
N ALA A 126 -1.47 -18.41 17.24
CA ALA A 126 -1.22 -18.30 15.81
C ALA A 126 -1.16 -19.69 15.14
N SER A 127 -2.15 -19.94 14.28
CA SER A 127 -2.34 -21.23 13.64
C SER A 127 -3.10 -21.03 12.32
N PRO A 128 -2.39 -20.74 11.22
CA PRO A 128 -2.95 -20.83 9.88
C PRO A 128 -3.59 -22.20 9.67
N ASN A 129 -4.64 -22.25 8.84
CA ASN A 129 -5.23 -23.54 8.49
C ASN A 129 -4.27 -24.32 7.55
N PRO A 130 -4.46 -25.63 7.37
CA PRO A 130 -3.56 -26.44 6.53
C PRO A 130 -3.41 -25.93 5.09
N GLY A 131 -4.49 -25.42 4.48
CA GLY A 131 -4.43 -24.84 3.13
C GLY A 131 -3.53 -23.62 3.05
N PHE A 132 -3.58 -22.73 4.04
CA PHE A 132 -2.67 -21.59 4.13
C PHE A 132 -1.23 -22.00 4.42
N ILE A 133 -1.01 -23.04 5.25
CA ILE A 133 0.32 -23.58 5.45
C ILE A 133 0.89 -24.09 4.11
N GLN A 134 0.09 -24.76 3.29
CA GLN A 134 0.52 -25.23 1.98
C GLN A 134 0.86 -24.07 1.04
N GLN A 135 0.00 -23.05 0.96
CA GLN A 135 0.27 -21.83 0.18
C GLN A 135 1.55 -21.11 0.63
N LEU A 136 1.81 -21.07 1.95
CA LEU A 136 3.04 -20.48 2.48
C LEU A 136 4.29 -21.28 2.12
N LYS A 137 4.21 -22.62 2.06
CA LYS A 137 5.33 -23.45 1.58
C LYS A 137 5.62 -23.22 0.10
N GLU A 138 4.59 -23.06 -0.72
CA GLU A 138 4.74 -22.72 -2.14
C GLU A 138 5.32 -21.32 -2.31
N PHE A 139 4.89 -20.38 -1.48
CA PHE A 139 5.44 -19.03 -1.44
C PHE A 139 6.91 -19.01 -1.01
N GLU A 140 7.31 -19.82 -0.02
CA GLU A 140 8.71 -19.95 0.38
C GLU A 140 9.60 -20.40 -0.79
N LYS A 141 9.15 -21.39 -1.57
CA LYS A 141 9.87 -21.87 -2.76
C LYS A 141 10.01 -20.78 -3.82
N SER A 142 8.95 -20.00 -4.07
CA SER A 142 8.99 -18.93 -5.07
C SER A 142 9.89 -17.75 -4.67
N LEU A 143 10.18 -17.59 -3.38
CA LEU A 143 11.18 -16.62 -2.91
C LEU A 143 12.63 -17.08 -3.13
N GLN A 144 12.87 -18.39 -3.33
CA GLN A 144 14.20 -18.97 -3.55
C GLN A 144 14.59 -19.07 -5.02
N GLU A 145 13.63 -18.93 -5.94
CA GLU A 145 13.93 -18.89 -7.36
C GLU A 145 14.69 -17.59 -7.67
N PRO A 146 15.94 -17.66 -8.17
CA PRO A 146 16.63 -16.45 -8.62
C PRO A 146 15.75 -15.84 -9.71
N THR A 147 15.44 -14.55 -9.55
CA THR A 147 14.73 -13.75 -10.55
C THR A 147 15.38 -14.01 -11.90
N LYS A 148 14.78 -14.88 -12.72
CA LYS A 148 15.12 -14.97 -14.13
C LYS A 148 14.59 -13.67 -14.70
N ASN A 149 15.51 -12.72 -14.89
CA ASN A 149 15.25 -11.46 -15.58
C ASN A 149 14.39 -11.77 -16.81
N LYS A 150 13.14 -11.33 -16.76
CA LYS A 150 12.21 -11.32 -17.87
C LYS A 150 12.07 -9.89 -18.34
#